data_AF-A0A529SD04-F1
#
_entry.id   AF-A0A529SD04-F1
#
_cell.length_a   1.000
_cell.length_b   1.000
_cell.length_c   1.000
_cell.angle_alpha   90.00
_cell.angle_beta   90.00
_cell.angle_gamma   90.00
#
_symmetry.space_group_name_H-M   'P 1'
#
loop_
_entity.id
_entity.type
_entity.pdbx_description
1 polymer ?
#
loop_
_entity_poly.entity_id
_entity_poly.type
_entity_poly.pdbx_seq_one_letter_code
_entity_poly.pdbx_strand_id
1 'polypeptide(L)'
;VFQLDPGSYLVHASYGRAGATKRITVGKEARHESLVLDAGGLKLDAVTSGGAPIQSKKLRFSIYEDHPAANGDRALIAPDVAPNTVVRLNAGTYHVV
;
A
#
# COMPACT_ATOMS: atom_id res chain seq x y z
N VAL A 1 -24.36 2.59 2.05
CA VAL A 1 -24.92 1.95 3.28
C VAL A 1 -25.20 0.50 2.93
N PHE A 2 -24.78 -0.45 3.76
CA PHE A 2 -25.05 -1.89 3.55
C PHE A 2 -26.19 -2.33 4.47
N GLN A 3 -27.08 -3.20 3.96
CA GLN A 3 -28.14 -3.83 4.75
C GLN A 3 -27.75 -5.30 4.94
N LEU A 4 -27.62 -5.72 6.19
CA LEU A 4 -27.14 -7.05 6.57
C LEU A 4 -28.03 -7.59 7.69
N ASP A 5 -28.30 -8.90 7.65
CA ASP A 5 -28.99 -9.57 8.76
C ASP A 5 -28.11 -9.57 10.03
N PRO A 6 -28.70 -9.73 11.23
CA PRO A 6 -27.92 -9.89 12.45
C PRO A 6 -27.01 -11.12 12.37
N GLY A 7 -25.72 -10.94 12.63
CA GLY A 7 -24.73 -12.00 12.51
C GLY A 7 -23.28 -11.51 12.60
N SER A 8 -22.34 -12.45 12.52
CA SER A 8 -20.90 -12.15 12.49
C SER A 8 -20.39 -12.11 11.05
N TYR A 9 -19.66 -11.04 10.72
CA TYR A 9 -19.15 -10.77 9.39
C TYR A 9 -17.64 -10.49 9.42
N LEU A 10 -16.98 -10.75 8.30
CA LEU A 10 -15.64 -10.26 8.03
C LEU A 10 -15.75 -9.13 6.99
N VAL A 11 -15.32 -7.94 7.37
CA VAL A 11 -15.22 -6.80 6.46
C VAL A 11 -13.76 -6.71 6.02
N HIS A 12 -13.55 -6.81 4.71
CA HIS A 12 -12.28 -6.50 4.09
C HIS A 12 -12.41 -5.17 3.35
N ALA A 13 -11.47 -4.25 3.58
CA ALA A 13 -11.33 -3.06 2.75
C ALA A 13 -9.87 -2.90 2.33
N SER A 14 -9.69 -2.36 1.13
CA SER A 14 -8.37 -2.18 0.53
C SER A 14 -8.24 -0.85 -0.20
N TYR A 15 -7.02 -0.34 -0.22
CA TYR A 15 -6.61 0.84 -0.98
C TYR A 15 -5.27 0.56 -1.65
N GLY A 16 -5.33 0.07 -2.89
CA GLY A 16 -4.15 -0.46 -3.58
C GLY A 16 -3.61 -1.71 -2.89
N ARG A 17 -2.34 -1.70 -2.46
CA ARG A 17 -1.74 -2.81 -1.71
C ARG A 17 -2.01 -2.75 -0.21
N ALA A 18 -2.56 -1.63 0.28
CA ALA A 18 -2.96 -1.53 1.66
C ALA A 18 -4.30 -2.21 1.88
N GLY A 19 -4.44 -2.96 2.97
CA GLY A 19 -5.66 -3.70 3.24
C GLY A 19 -5.77 -4.11 4.69
N ALA A 20 -7.00 -4.07 5.22
CA ALA A 20 -7.31 -4.54 6.55
C ALA A 20 -8.56 -5.41 6.53
N THR A 21 -8.60 -6.38 7.44
CA THR A 21 -9.76 -7.24 7.65
C THR A 21 -10.18 -7.13 9.11
N LYS A 22 -11.45 -6.84 9.36
CA LYS A 22 -12.02 -6.76 10.70
C LYS A 22 -13.24 -7.64 10.81
N ARG A 23 -13.31 -8.40 11.92
CA ARG A 23 -14.53 -9.11 12.31
C ARG A 23 -15.46 -8.13 13.00
N ILE A 24 -16.71 -8.07 12.55
CA ILE A 24 -17.77 -7.27 13.16
C ILE A 24 -18.96 -8.15 13.49
N THR A 25 -19.75 -7.73 14.47
CA THR A 25 -21.04 -8.35 14.79
C THR A 25 -22.14 -7.33 14.51
N VAL A 26 -23.04 -7.64 13.59
CA VAL A 26 -24.16 -6.80 13.22
C VAL A 26 -25.37 -7.22 14.04
N GLY A 27 -26.04 -6.23 14.65
CA GLY A 27 -27.31 -6.40 15.35
C GLY A 27 -28.46 -5.82 14.54
N LYS A 28 -29.62 -5.63 15.17
CA LYS A 28 -30.80 -5.03 14.50
C LYS A 28 -30.70 -3.50 14.34
N GLU A 29 -29.80 -2.87 15.09
CA GLU A 29 -29.60 -1.43 15.08
C GLU A 29 -28.55 -1.01 14.04
N ALA A 30 -28.72 0.20 13.49
CA ALA A 30 -27.74 0.79 12.59
C ALA A 30 -26.40 0.98 13.31
N ARG A 31 -25.32 0.54 12.68
CA ARG A 31 -23.97 0.57 13.25
C ARG A 31 -23.00 1.24 12.27
N HIS A 32 -22.13 2.09 12.81
CA HIS A 32 -20.99 2.63 12.07
C HIS A 32 -19.72 1.91 12.51
N GLU A 33 -18.90 1.49 11.55
CA GLU A 33 -17.63 0.83 11.81
C GLU A 33 -16.53 1.52 11.03
N SER A 34 -15.54 2.04 11.76
CA SER A 34 -14.33 2.60 11.17
C SER A 34 -13.28 1.51 11.03
N LEU A 35 -12.68 1.43 9.83
CA LEU A 35 -11.56 0.56 9.53
C LEU A 35 -10.35 1.42 9.17
N VAL A 36 -9.31 1.35 10.01
CA VAL A 36 -8.04 2.03 9.74
C VAL A 36 -7.21 1.09 8.87
N LEU A 37 -6.86 1.54 7.66
CA LEU A 37 -6.05 0.76 6.71
C LEU A 37 -4.55 0.96 6.90
N ASP A 38 -4.17 1.99 7.66
CA ASP A 38 -2.78 2.47 7.74
C ASP A 38 -2.17 2.65 6.35
N ALA A 39 -2.91 3.24 5.42
CA ALA A 39 -2.50 3.35 4.01
C ALA A 39 -1.96 4.74 3.68
N GLY A 40 -0.93 4.78 2.83
CA GLY A 40 -0.32 6.01 2.28
C GLY A 40 -0.05 5.93 0.78
N GLY A 41 0.43 7.04 0.20
CA GLY A 41 0.85 7.12 -1.19
C GLY A 41 2.31 7.56 -1.31
N LEU A 42 3.12 6.75 -2.01
CA LEU A 42 4.51 7.06 -2.34
C LEU A 42 4.61 7.51 -3.80
N LYS A 43 5.25 8.66 -4.04
CA LYS A 43 5.56 9.16 -5.38
C LYS A 43 7.06 9.45 -5.46
N LEU A 44 7.73 8.86 -6.44
CA LEU A 44 9.18 8.92 -6.58
C LEU A 44 9.58 9.72 -7.83
N ASP A 45 10.65 10.48 -7.70
CA ASP A 45 11.34 11.16 -8.80
C ASP A 45 12.83 11.26 -8.47
N ALA A 46 13.67 11.54 -9.47
CA ALA A 46 15.11 11.61 -9.27
C ALA A 46 15.79 12.62 -10.20
N VAL A 47 16.84 13.23 -9.66
CA VAL A 47 17.76 14.11 -10.38
C VAL A 47 19.16 13.48 -10.40
N THR A 48 19.94 13.82 -11.41
CA THR A 48 21.36 13.46 -11.47
C THR A 48 22.16 14.21 -10.41
N SER A 49 23.41 13.80 -10.17
CA SER A 49 24.32 14.48 -9.23
C SER A 49 24.52 15.97 -9.55
N GLY A 50 24.34 16.37 -10.81
CA GLY A 50 24.40 17.76 -11.25
C GLY A 50 23.06 18.52 -11.16
N GLY A 51 22.03 17.91 -10.57
CA GLY A 51 20.70 18.51 -10.39
C GLY A 51 19.76 18.45 -11.60
N ALA A 52 20.21 17.92 -12.75
CA ALA A 52 19.37 17.78 -13.92
C ALA A 52 18.38 16.61 -13.77
N PRO A 53 17.08 16.76 -14.12
CA PRO A 53 16.11 15.67 -14.09
C PRO A 53 16.51 14.49 -14.98
N ILE A 54 16.30 13.27 -14.49
CA ILE A 54 16.53 12.08 -15.31
C ILE A 54 15.37 11.92 -16.30
N GLN A 55 15.68 11.61 -17.56
CA GLN A 55 14.64 11.34 -18.57
C GLN A 55 13.71 10.23 -18.10
N SER A 56 12.40 10.47 -18.10
CA SER A 56 11.40 9.54 -17.55
C SER A 56 11.37 8.16 -18.22
N LYS A 57 11.89 8.04 -19.45
CA LYS A 57 12.04 6.76 -20.15
C LYS A 57 13.20 5.90 -19.63
N LYS A 58 14.18 6.52 -18.93
CA LYS A 58 15.38 5.89 -18.39
C LYS A 58 15.35 5.73 -16.86
N LEU A 59 14.29 6.24 -16.21
CA LEU A 59 14.11 6.17 -14.77
C LEU A 59 13.01 5.17 -14.41
N ARG A 60 13.36 4.19 -13.59
CA ARG A 60 12.43 3.19 -13.04
C ARG A 60 12.84 2.92 -11.60
N PHE A 61 11.85 2.65 -10.76
CA PHE A 61 12.06 2.32 -9.36
C PHE A 61 11.53 0.93 -9.06
N SER A 62 12.25 0.19 -8.22
CA SER A 62 11.77 -1.04 -7.59
C SER A 62 11.61 -0.84 -6.10
N ILE A 63 10.44 -1.18 -5.58
CA ILE A 63 10.09 -1.05 -4.16
C ILE A 63 10.11 -2.44 -3.54
N TYR A 64 10.80 -2.58 -2.42
CA TYR A 64 10.97 -3.81 -1.66
C TYR A 64 10.56 -3.62 -0.20
N GLU A 65 10.31 -4.71 0.50
CA GLU A 65 10.21 -4.72 1.96
C GLU A 65 11.55 -4.31 2.61
N ASP A 66 11.49 -3.71 3.79
CA ASP A 66 12.69 -3.27 4.52
C ASP A 66 13.59 -4.46 4.91
N HIS A 67 12.96 -5.48 5.49
CA HIS A 67 13.66 -6.66 5.99
C HIS A 67 13.91 -7.70 4.90
N PRO A 68 15.14 -8.21 4.77
CA PRO A 68 15.40 -9.37 3.94
C PRO A 68 14.69 -10.60 4.51
N ALA A 69 14.16 -11.44 3.63
CA ALA A 69 13.63 -12.74 3.98
C ALA A 69 14.75 -13.67 4.48
N ALA A 70 14.38 -14.85 4.97
CA ALA A 70 15.32 -15.81 5.56
C ALA A 70 16.46 -16.25 4.61
N ASN A 71 16.30 -16.08 3.31
CA ASN A 71 17.31 -16.35 2.27
C ASN A 71 18.21 -15.14 1.94
N GLY A 72 18.02 -13.99 2.60
CA GLY A 72 18.77 -12.76 2.36
C GLY A 72 18.16 -11.82 1.31
N ASP A 73 17.15 -12.27 0.56
CA ASP A 73 16.49 -11.45 -0.46
C ASP A 73 15.35 -10.64 0.13
N ARG A 74 15.21 -9.38 -0.27
CA ARG A 74 14.03 -8.58 0.09
C ARG A 74 12.86 -8.94 -0.82
N ALA A 75 11.67 -9.08 -0.25
CA ALA A 75 10.46 -9.31 -1.02
C ALA A 75 10.18 -8.09 -1.92
N LEU A 76 10.09 -8.33 -3.23
CA LEU A 76 9.73 -7.31 -4.21
C LEU A 76 8.24 -6.99 -4.10
N ILE A 77 7.93 -5.72 -3.86
CA ILE A 77 6.56 -5.20 -3.71
C ILE A 77 6.04 -4.67 -5.04
N ALA A 78 6.85 -3.87 -5.72
CA ALA A 78 6.49 -3.25 -6.99
C ALA A 78 7.75 -3.04 -7.86
N PRO A 79 7.90 -3.78 -8.98
CA PRO A 79 8.95 -3.52 -9.97
C PRO A 79 8.56 -2.41 -10.95
N ASP A 80 9.57 -1.86 -11.63
CA ASP A 80 9.43 -1.01 -12.82
C ASP A 80 8.47 0.18 -12.67
N VAL A 81 8.42 0.77 -11.48
CA VAL A 81 7.57 1.92 -11.20
C VAL A 81 8.10 3.13 -11.97
N ALA A 82 7.26 3.71 -12.81
CA ALA A 82 7.58 4.94 -13.53
C ALA A 82 7.64 6.15 -12.59
N PRO A 83 8.51 7.14 -12.84
CA PRO A 83 8.58 8.35 -12.02
C PRO A 83 7.24 9.09 -12.01
N ASN A 84 6.98 9.80 -10.92
CA ASN A 84 5.74 10.53 -10.68
C ASN A 84 4.46 9.67 -10.63
N THR A 85 4.59 8.35 -10.54
CA THR A 85 3.47 7.43 -10.28
C THR A 85 3.19 7.34 -8.78
N VAL A 86 1.91 7.39 -8.39
CA VAL A 86 1.51 7.19 -6.99
C VAL A 86 1.32 5.69 -6.73
N VAL A 87 2.20 5.13 -5.90
CA VAL A 87 2.10 3.75 -5.39
C VAL A 87 1.44 3.78 -4.02
N ARG A 88 0.35 3.02 -3.85
CA ARG A 88 -0.41 2.97 -2.60
C ARG A 88 0.04 1.76 -1.78
N LEU A 89 0.55 2.03 -0.59
CA LEU A 89 1.19 1.03 0.28
C LEU A 89 0.65 1.15 1.70
N ASN A 90 0.78 0.08 2.48
CA ASN A 90 0.61 0.14 3.93
C ASN A 90 1.68 1.05 4.54
N ALA A 91 1.46 1.48 5.78
CA ALA A 91 2.45 2.14 6.59
C ALA A 91 3.57 1.13 6.89
N GLY A 92 4.81 1.57 6.69
CA GLY A 92 5.96 0.72 6.88
C GLY A 92 7.22 1.36 6.32
N THR A 93 8.34 0.74 6.62
CA THR A 93 9.62 1.06 6.00
C THR A 93 9.76 0.23 4.73
N TYR A 94 10.28 0.86 3.68
CA TYR A 94 10.47 0.25 2.38
C TYR A 94 11.87 0.57 1.86
N HIS A 95 12.42 -0.35 1.08
CA HIS A 95 13.66 -0.14 0.38
C HIS A 95 13.37 0.15 -1.10
N VAL A 96 13.88 1.27 -1.61
CA VAL A 96 13.66 1.72 -2.99
C VAL A 96 14.99 1.76 -3.73
N VAL A 97 15.04 1.15 -4.91
CA VAL A 97 16.20 1.11 -5.82
C VAL A 97 15.83 1.71 -7.16
#